data_AF-A0A1V4TVD0-F1
#
_entry.id   AF-A0A1V4TVD0-F1
#
_cell.length_a   1.000
_cell.length_b   1.000
_cell.length_c   1.000
_cell.angle_alpha   90.00
_cell.angle_beta   90.00
_cell.angle_gamma   90.00
#
_symmetry.space_group_name_H-M   'P 1'
#
loop_
_entity.id
_entity.type
_entity.pdbx_description
1 polymer ?
#
loop_
_entity_poly.entity_id
_entity_poly.type
_entity_poly.pdbx_seq_one_letter_code
_entity_poly.pdbx_strand_id
1 'polypeptide(L)'
;MLRSDGEVRQPHLQVPLRERMIVLPDLSGERHVSLSSPFGEWQGATVLCACGCLARLDRATVHRRRMMGKPVECRACRNRRVALEKEDLDSEFYGLLEG
;
A
#
# COMPACT_ATOMS: atom_id res chain seq x y z
N MET A 1 1.64 54.55 -10.56
CA MET A 1 2.11 53.20 -10.93
C MET A 1 2.92 52.67 -9.76
N LEU A 2 2.38 51.71 -9.00
CA LEU A 2 3.06 51.07 -7.86
C LEU A 2 3.30 49.61 -8.27
N ARG A 3 4.58 49.23 -8.41
CA ARG A 3 4.98 47.86 -8.76
C ARG A 3 5.08 47.05 -7.46
N SER A 4 4.27 46.01 -7.33
CA SER A 4 4.39 45.01 -6.26
C SER A 4 5.52 44.04 -6.58
N ASP A 5 6.55 44.00 -5.75
CA ASP A 5 7.55 42.94 -5.75
C ASP A 5 6.93 41.67 -5.19
N GLY A 6 6.54 40.77 -6.09
CA GLY A 6 6.15 39.41 -5.76
C GLY A 6 7.39 38.54 -5.63
N GLU A 7 7.92 38.36 -4.42
CA GLU A 7 8.89 37.29 -4.14
C GLU A 7 8.19 35.93 -4.26
N VAL A 8 8.31 35.32 -5.45
CA VAL A 8 7.91 33.94 -5.71
C VAL A 8 8.88 33.03 -4.97
N ARG A 9 8.53 32.64 -3.74
CA ARG A 9 9.22 31.54 -3.05
C ARG A 9 8.93 30.23 -3.78
N GLN A 10 9.84 29.82 -4.66
CA GLN A 10 9.84 28.47 -5.22
C GLN A 10 10.14 27.47 -4.09
N PRO A 11 9.23 26.55 -3.72
CA PRO A 11 9.59 25.44 -2.87
C PRO A 11 10.44 24.48 -3.70
N HIS A 12 11.76 24.53 -3.51
CA HIS A 12 12.72 23.63 -4.13
C HIS A 12 12.65 22.26 -3.45
N LEU A 13 11.56 21.51 -3.65
CA LEU A 13 11.52 20.13 -3.18
C LEU A 13 12.33 19.25 -4.16
N GLN A 14 13.65 19.16 -3.93
CA GLN A 14 14.47 18.17 -4.62
C GLN A 14 14.11 16.79 -4.08
N VAL A 15 13.37 16.01 -4.86
CA VAL A 15 13.13 14.59 -4.57
C VAL A 15 14.26 13.80 -5.22
N PRO A 16 15.20 13.21 -4.46
CA PRO A 16 16.25 12.41 -5.06
C PRO A 16 15.62 11.18 -5.69
N LEU A 17 15.72 11.05 -7.02
CA LEU A 17 15.47 9.82 -7.77
C LEU A 17 16.59 8.82 -7.44
N ARG A 18 16.61 8.32 -6.21
CA ARG A 18 17.14 6.99 -5.96
C ARG A 18 16.03 6.01 -6.30
N GLU A 19 16.35 4.91 -6.94
CA GLU A 19 15.49 3.75 -7.17
C GLU A 19 15.11 3.05 -5.84
N ARG A 20 14.63 3.82 -4.89
CA ARG A 20 14.24 3.43 -3.54
C ARG A 20 12.82 3.92 -3.38
N MET A 21 11.91 2.96 -3.48
CA MET A 21 10.46 3.13 -3.30
C MET A 21 10.13 4.20 -2.25
N ILE A 22 9.15 5.05 -2.59
CA ILE A 22 8.55 6.00 -1.67
C ILE A 22 7.79 5.19 -0.61
N VAL A 23 8.48 4.82 0.46
CA VAL A 23 7.85 4.53 1.74
C VAL A 23 7.57 5.90 2.33
N LEU A 24 6.30 6.28 2.40
CA LEU A 24 5.92 7.49 3.12
C LEU A 24 6.50 7.37 4.53
N PRO A 25 7.23 8.40 5.02
CA PRO A 25 7.57 8.49 6.43
C PRO A 25 6.31 8.23 7.24
N ASP A 26 6.44 7.56 8.37
CA ASP A 26 5.30 7.31 9.25
C ASP A 26 4.83 8.66 9.80
N LEU A 27 3.92 9.33 9.07
CA LEU A 27 3.42 10.67 9.40
C LEU A 27 2.47 10.63 10.61
N SER A 28 2.12 9.45 11.11
CA SER A 28 1.63 9.33 12.47
C SER A 28 2.82 9.46 13.42
N GLY A 29 2.93 10.61 14.09
CA GLY A 29 3.68 10.76 15.34
C GLY A 29 3.13 9.89 16.48
N GLU A 30 2.55 8.73 16.17
CA GLU A 30 2.13 7.71 17.10
C GLU A 30 3.26 6.70 17.14
N ARG A 31 4.01 6.76 18.26
CA ARG A 31 4.86 5.69 18.81
C ARG A 31 4.64 4.39 18.06
N HIS A 32 5.66 3.84 17.39
CA HIS A 32 5.69 2.46 16.90
C HIS A 32 4.80 1.61 17.82
N VAL A 33 3.57 1.31 17.38
CA VAL A 33 2.63 0.60 18.26
C VAL A 33 3.07 -0.84 18.19
N SER A 34 4.10 -1.14 19.00
CA SER A 34 4.50 -2.48 19.37
C SER A 34 3.31 -3.07 20.11
N LEU A 35 2.40 -3.64 19.35
CA LEU A 35 1.34 -4.48 19.89
C LEU A 35 2.00 -5.83 20.12
N SER A 36 2.18 -6.16 21.39
CA SER A 36 2.63 -7.48 21.84
C SER A 36 1.58 -8.50 21.40
N SER A 37 1.81 -9.18 20.29
CA SER A 37 0.98 -10.29 19.85
C SER A 37 1.61 -11.59 20.37
N PRO A 38 0.81 -12.62 20.70
CA PRO A 38 1.34 -13.95 21.01
C PRO A 38 2.16 -14.56 19.85
N PHE A 39 2.08 -13.97 18.66
CA PHE A 39 2.86 -14.34 17.47
C PHE A 39 4.09 -13.44 17.23
N GLY A 40 4.49 -12.63 18.21
CA GLY A 40 5.64 -11.72 18.14
C GLY A 40 5.23 -10.24 18.03
N GLU A 41 6.23 -9.35 17.92
CA GLU A 41 5.97 -7.93 17.75
C GLU A 41 5.39 -7.61 16.37
N TRP A 42 4.20 -7.03 16.34
CA TRP A 42 3.64 -6.53 15.08
C TRP A 42 4.28 -5.19 14.72
N GLN A 43 4.89 -5.10 13.55
CA GLN A 43 5.47 -3.87 13.02
C GLN A 43 4.64 -3.40 11.81
N GLY A 44 3.89 -2.32 11.98
CA GLY A 44 3.09 -1.73 10.91
C GLY A 44 3.93 -0.99 9.87
N ALA A 45 3.45 -0.98 8.63
CA ALA A 45 3.91 -0.14 7.54
C ALA A 45 2.71 0.43 6.79
N THR A 46 2.72 1.74 6.57
CA THR A 46 1.72 2.43 5.76
C THR A 46 2.13 2.37 4.28
N VAL A 47 1.24 1.86 3.44
CA VAL A 47 1.48 1.63 2.00
C VAL A 47 0.35 2.17 1.15
N LEU A 48 0.68 2.67 -0.04
CA LEU A 48 -0.30 3.13 -1.01
C LEU A 48 -0.75 1.95 -1.89
N CYS A 49 -2.06 1.67 -1.90
CA CYS A 49 -2.67 0.74 -2.84
C CYS A 49 -2.90 1.41 -4.20
N ALA A 50 -2.96 0.64 -5.28
CA ALA A 50 -3.27 1.15 -6.62
C ALA A 50 -4.65 1.85 -6.71
N CYS A 51 -5.59 1.53 -5.82
CA CYS A 51 -6.88 2.24 -5.72
C CYS A 51 -6.78 3.64 -5.08
N GLY A 52 -5.57 4.08 -4.68
CA GLY A 52 -5.33 5.36 -4.02
C GLY A 52 -5.48 5.34 -2.49
N CYS A 53 -5.99 4.26 -1.90
CA CYS A 53 -6.13 4.15 -0.44
C CYS A 53 -4.78 3.87 0.24
N LEU A 54 -4.54 4.53 1.37
CA LEU A 54 -3.49 4.14 2.31
C LEU A 54 -3.95 2.94 3.13
N ALA A 55 -3.11 1.91 3.21
CA ALA A 55 -3.36 0.71 3.99
C ALA A 55 -2.24 0.52 5.01
N ARG A 56 -2.60 0.11 6.22
CA ARG A 56 -1.63 -0.29 7.26
C ARG A 56 -1.47 -1.81 7.22
N LEU A 57 -0.30 -2.27 6.83
CA LEU A 57 0.02 -3.70 6.69
C LEU A 57 1.22 -4.06 7.56
N ASP A 58 1.35 -5.33 7.89
CA ASP A 58 2.55 -5.85 8.53
C ASP A 58 3.79 -5.65 7.63
N ARG A 59 4.88 -5.13 8.20
CA ARG A 59 6.11 -4.80 7.49
C ARG A 59 6.74 -6.02 6.83
N ALA A 60 6.73 -7.18 7.50
CA ALA A 60 7.24 -8.42 6.92
C ALA A 60 6.37 -8.87 5.73
N THR A 61 5.06 -8.66 5.80
CA THR A 61 4.13 -8.93 4.70
C THR A 61 4.39 -8.03 3.49
N VAL A 62 4.60 -6.73 3.70
CA VAL A 62 4.96 -5.80 2.62
C VAL A 62 6.29 -6.23 1.98
N HIS A 63 7.30 -6.55 2.79
CA HIS A 63 8.60 -7.01 2.31
C HIS A 63 8.46 -8.29 1.47
N ARG A 64 7.79 -9.33 1.99
CA ARG A 64 7.59 -10.60 1.28
C ARG A 64 6.88 -10.42 -0.05
N ARG A 65 5.79 -9.64 -0.09
CA ARG A 65 5.06 -9.37 -1.34
C ARG A 65 5.96 -8.74 -2.38
N ARG A 66 6.75 -7.74 -2.00
CA ARG A 66 7.70 -7.08 -2.91
C ARG A 66 8.79 -8.02 -3.42
N MET A 67 9.38 -8.84 -2.54
CA MET A 67 10.39 -9.83 -2.95
C MET A 67 9.86 -10.87 -3.94
N MET A 68 8.56 -11.17 -3.87
CA MET A 68 7.89 -12.06 -4.83
C MET A 68 7.39 -11.34 -6.10
N GLY A 69 7.66 -10.04 -6.26
CA GLY A 69 7.10 -9.24 -7.35
C GLY A 69 5.57 -9.10 -7.30
N LYS A 70 4.95 -9.36 -6.13
CA LYS A 70 3.49 -9.30 -5.96
C LYS A 70 3.06 -7.89 -5.51
N PRO A 71 1.91 -7.38 -6.01
CA PRO A 71 1.42 -6.07 -5.63
C PRO A 71 1.01 -6.04 -4.16
N VAL A 72 1.20 -4.89 -3.52
CA VAL A 72 0.70 -4.62 -2.17
C VAL A 72 -0.65 -3.93 -2.29
N GLU A 73 -1.68 -4.55 -1.72
CA GLU A 73 -3.08 -4.15 -1.91
C GLU A 73 -3.74 -3.82 -0.58
N CYS A 74 -4.69 -2.87 -0.59
CA CYS A 74 -5.59 -2.69 0.54
C CYS A 74 -6.52 -3.90 0.70
N ARG A 75 -7.16 -4.03 1.87
CA ARG A 75 -8.09 -5.14 2.17
C ARG A 75 -9.21 -5.25 1.13
N ALA A 76 -9.78 -4.12 0.69
CA ALA A 76 -10.88 -4.11 -0.26
C ALA A 76 -10.46 -4.64 -1.65
N CYS A 77 -9.36 -4.13 -2.21
CA CYS A 77 -8.84 -4.60 -3.50
C CYS A 77 -8.43 -6.07 -3.45
N ARG A 78 -7.73 -6.49 -2.38
CA ARG A 78 -7.35 -7.89 -2.19
C ARG A 78 -8.58 -8.79 -2.16
N ASN A 79 -9.60 -8.44 -1.37
CA ASN A 79 -10.80 -9.25 -1.23
C ASN A 79 -11.57 -9.33 -2.55
N ARG A 80 -11.68 -8.22 -3.29
CA ARG A 80 -12.32 -8.20 -4.61
C ARG A 80 -11.61 -9.15 -5.59
N ARG A 81 -10.28 -9.07 -5.68
CA ARG A 81 -9.50 -9.95 -6.57
C ARG A 81 -9.67 -11.43 -6.18
N VAL A 82 -9.57 -11.75 -4.89
CA VAL A 82 -9.75 -13.13 -4.39
C VAL A 82 -11.18 -13.64 -4.65
N ALA A 83 -12.19 -12.78 -4.53
CA ALA A 83 -13.57 -13.15 -4.84
C ALA A 83 -13.75 -13.48 -6.32
N LEU A 84 -13.21 -12.66 -7.23
CA LEU A 84 -13.24 -12.93 -8.68
C LEU A 84 -12.49 -14.23 -9.02
N GLU A 85 -11.27 -14.42 -8.49
CA GLU A 85 -10.50 -15.66 -8.67
C GLU A 85 -11.28 -16.89 -8.18
N LYS A 86 -12.03 -16.75 -7.08
CA LYS A 86 -12.90 -17.81 -6.57
C LYS A 86 -14.10 -18.06 -7.49
N GLU A 87 -14.77 -17.03 -7.97
CA GLU A 87 -15.90 -17.14 -8.89
C GLU A 87 -15.49 -17.82 -10.20
N ASP A 88 -14.31 -17.48 -10.73
CA ASP A 88 -13.75 -18.12 -11.95
C ASP A 88 -13.50 -19.62 -11.71
N LEU A 89 -12.85 -19.98 -10.60
CA LEU A 89 -12.60 -21.38 -10.24
C LEU A 89 -13.89 -22.17 -9.96
N ASP A 90 -14.85 -21.56 -9.28
CA ASP A 90 -16.15 -22.17 -9.01
C ASP A 90 -16.89 -22.39 -10.34
N SER A 91 -16.82 -21.44 -11.28
CA SER A 91 -17.43 -21.57 -12.61
C SER A 91 -16.79 -22.69 -13.44
N GLU A 92 -15.46 -22.85 -13.41
CA GLU A 92 -14.76 -23.96 -14.07
C GLU A 92 -15.18 -25.32 -13.51
N PHE A 93 -15.34 -25.42 -12.19
CA PHE A 93 -15.66 -26.68 -11.52
C PHE A 93 -17.15 -27.07 -11.66
N TYR A 94 -18.07 -26.13 -11.45
CA TYR A 94 -19.52 -26.38 -11.49
C TYR A 94 -20.11 -26.26 -12.90
N GLY A 95 -19.50 -25.50 -13.81
CA GLY A 95 -19.91 -25.40 -15.21
C GLY A 95 -19.72 -26.69 -16.02
N LEU A 96 -18.95 -27.66 -15.50
CA LEU A 96 -18.78 -28.99 -16.09
C LEU A 96 -19.80 -30.03 -15.59
N LEU A 97 -20.60 -29.70 -14.57
CA LEU A 97 -21.59 -30.62 -13.99
C LEU A 97 -22.99 -30.46 -14.61
N GLU A 98 -23.20 -29.46 -15.48
CA GLU A 98 -24.47 -29.20 -16.17
C GLU A 98 -24.46 -29.58 -17.66
N GLY A 99 -23.47 -30.35 -18.13
CA GLY A 99 -23.31 -30.79 -19.54
C GLY A 99 -23.62 -32.26 -19.78
#